data_AF-A0A1H0JI90-F1
#
_entry.id   AF-A0A1H0JI90-F1
#
_cell.length_a   1.000
_cell.length_b   1.000
_cell.length_c   1.000
_cell.angle_alpha   90.00
_cell.angle_beta   90.00
_cell.angle_gamma   90.00
#
_symmetry.space_group_name_H-M   'P 1'
#
loop_
_entity.id
_entity.type
_entity.pdbx_description
1 polymer ?
#
loop_
_entity_poly.entity_id
_entity_poly.type
_entity_poly.pdbx_seq_one_letter_code
_entity_poly.pdbx_strand_id
1 'polypeptide(L)'
;MSSTKDYLFEVRLEQCIAWVEKTYGIEIDQDEPPDDWDSMAAEYDAMLDAQAEEAEAQWLERHSHNQFFREFSEELATASSLLGLEGGPSQVSMAHKLVYAHAVTLLETLINSVVRKLVTSEQSLMMKLAARHESLNKRTLTLKEIAEKPKVVETLVLNVLSEMSFHNVATIKGVLDAMFGEHMKGLELGHIARICKKRHDIVHRNGRTIEDELIELSIPEVRIAISTINDFAADLKRRIYEALAEQEHDGF
;
A
#
# COMPACT_ATOMS: atom_id res chain seq x y z
N MET A 1 7.61 -28.11 17.13
CA MET A 1 7.46 -26.77 16.51
C MET A 1 7.37 -26.98 15.00
N SER A 2 6.77 -26.05 14.27
CA SER A 2 6.09 -26.33 12.99
C SER A 2 7.06 -26.75 11.87
N SER A 3 7.03 -28.04 11.47
CA SER A 3 7.80 -28.63 10.36
C SER A 3 7.72 -27.85 9.04
N THR A 4 6.64 -27.08 8.84
CA THR A 4 6.49 -26.19 7.67
C THR A 4 7.38 -24.96 7.74
N LYS A 5 7.60 -24.39 8.93
CA LYS A 5 8.51 -23.25 9.09
C LYS A 5 9.96 -23.70 8.88
N ASP A 6 10.33 -24.83 9.47
CA ASP A 6 11.67 -25.40 9.33
C ASP A 6 11.97 -25.71 7.85
N TYR A 7 11.02 -26.33 7.14
CA TYR A 7 11.12 -26.56 5.69
C TYR A 7 11.25 -25.26 4.86
N LEU A 8 10.49 -24.21 5.20
CA LEU A 8 10.59 -22.91 4.50
C LEU A 8 11.95 -22.24 4.73
N PHE A 9 12.53 -22.39 5.92
CA PHE A 9 13.88 -21.91 6.21
C PHE A 9 14.93 -22.72 5.44
N GLU A 10 14.80 -24.04 5.38
CA GLU A 10 15.67 -24.93 4.60
C GLU A 10 15.65 -24.56 3.11
N VAL A 11 14.46 -24.41 2.51
CA VAL A 11 14.34 -24.02 1.09
C VAL A 11 14.98 -22.67 0.80
N ARG A 12 14.81 -21.68 1.70
CA ARG A 12 15.44 -20.36 1.52
C ARG A 12 16.95 -20.43 1.67
N LEU A 13 17.45 -21.24 2.60
CA LEU A 13 18.87 -21.47 2.80
C LEU A 13 19.49 -22.15 1.57
N GLU A 14 18.86 -23.19 1.02
CA GLU A 14 19.29 -23.85 -0.22
C GLU A 14 19.36 -22.88 -1.39
N GLN A 15 18.37 -22.00 -1.54
CA GLN A 15 18.37 -20.97 -2.59
C GLN A 15 19.49 -19.95 -2.41
N CYS A 16 19.75 -19.53 -1.17
CA CYS A 16 20.88 -18.65 -0.82
C CYS A 16 22.21 -19.34 -1.17
N ILE A 17 22.41 -20.59 -0.74
CA ILE A 17 23.61 -21.37 -1.03
C ILE A 17 23.82 -21.47 -2.55
N ALA A 18 22.83 -21.95 -3.30
CA ALA A 18 22.94 -22.11 -4.75
C ALA A 18 23.26 -20.79 -5.46
N TRP A 19 22.75 -19.66 -4.97
CA TRP A 19 23.09 -18.34 -5.49
C TRP A 19 24.54 -17.94 -5.16
N VAL A 20 24.98 -18.15 -3.92
CA VAL A 20 26.34 -17.85 -3.47
C VAL A 20 27.36 -18.69 -4.24
N GLU A 21 27.14 -20.00 -4.34
CA GLU A 21 28.02 -20.91 -5.09
C GLU A 21 28.17 -20.48 -6.54
N LYS A 22 27.06 -20.09 -7.19
CA LYS A 22 27.07 -19.59 -8.56
C LYS A 22 27.78 -18.24 -8.69
N THR A 23 27.58 -17.33 -7.74
CA THR A 23 28.10 -15.96 -7.80
C THR A 23 29.59 -15.89 -7.52
N TYR A 24 30.07 -16.62 -6.51
CA TYR A 24 31.47 -16.60 -6.09
C TYR A 24 32.29 -17.79 -6.62
N GLY A 25 31.65 -18.81 -7.21
CA GLY A 25 32.33 -20.00 -7.72
C GLY A 25 32.92 -20.87 -6.62
N ILE A 26 32.31 -20.86 -5.44
CA ILE A 26 32.70 -21.65 -4.27
C ILE A 26 31.68 -22.76 -4.03
N GLU A 27 32.07 -23.81 -3.31
CA GLU A 27 31.15 -24.85 -2.81
C GLU A 27 30.92 -24.59 -1.33
N ILE A 28 29.66 -24.58 -0.90
CA ILE A 28 29.31 -24.28 0.50
C ILE A 28 28.96 -25.59 1.20
N ASP A 29 29.78 -25.95 2.19
CA ASP A 29 29.39 -26.94 3.19
C ASP A 29 28.49 -26.27 4.23
N GLN A 30 27.30 -26.83 4.45
CA GLN A 30 26.34 -26.31 5.43
C GLN A 30 26.81 -26.54 6.88
N ASP A 31 27.61 -27.59 7.10
CA ASP A 31 28.13 -27.93 8.42
C ASP A 31 29.39 -27.11 8.77
N GLU A 32 30.07 -26.55 7.76
CA GLU A 32 31.26 -25.71 7.89
C GLU A 32 31.20 -24.51 6.91
N PRO A 33 30.31 -23.53 7.17
CA PRO A 33 30.17 -22.38 6.27
C PRO A 33 31.44 -21.52 6.26
N PRO A 34 31.77 -20.87 5.14
CA PRO A 34 32.91 -19.96 5.06
C PRO A 34 32.82 -18.81 6.06
N ASP A 35 33.97 -18.27 6.48
CA ASP A 35 34.05 -17.13 7.40
C ASP A 35 33.25 -15.89 6.91
N ASP A 36 33.13 -15.71 5.59
CA ASP A 36 32.41 -14.59 4.96
C ASP A 36 30.92 -14.89 4.66
N TRP A 37 30.38 -16.03 5.13
CA TRP A 37 29.01 -16.46 4.84
C TRP A 37 27.95 -15.40 5.14
N ASP A 38 28.04 -14.73 6.29
CA ASP A 38 27.07 -13.70 6.69
C ASP A 38 27.04 -12.53 5.68
N SER A 39 28.19 -12.17 5.11
CA SER A 39 28.28 -11.13 4.07
C SER A 39 27.62 -11.60 2.78
N MET A 40 27.89 -12.84 2.35
CA MET A 40 27.33 -13.41 1.12
C MET A 40 25.81 -13.60 1.23
N ALA A 41 25.31 -14.01 2.40
CA ALA A 41 23.89 -14.11 2.69
C ALA A 41 23.21 -12.72 2.68
N ALA A 42 23.86 -11.70 3.23
CA ALA A 42 23.36 -10.33 3.16
C ALA A 42 23.32 -9.79 1.72
N GLU A 43 24.29 -10.15 0.86
CA GLU A 43 24.27 -9.81 -0.56
C GLU A 43 23.13 -10.51 -1.31
N TYR A 44 22.83 -11.76 -0.97
CA TYR A 44 21.68 -12.48 -1.52
C TYR A 44 20.34 -11.82 -1.14
N ASP A 45 20.16 -11.47 0.15
CA ASP A 45 18.97 -10.75 0.60
C ASP A 45 18.84 -9.39 -0.10
N ALA A 46 19.94 -8.64 -0.24
CA ALA A 46 19.94 -7.37 -0.97
C ALA A 46 19.58 -7.56 -2.46
N MET A 47 20.00 -8.66 -3.09
CA MET A 47 19.60 -9.00 -4.45
C MET A 47 18.08 -9.30 -4.54
N LEU A 48 17.52 -10.04 -3.59
CA LEU A 48 16.07 -10.31 -3.55
C LEU A 48 15.26 -9.03 -3.38
N ASP A 49 15.68 -8.15 -2.48
CA ASP A 49 15.04 -6.84 -2.28
C ASP A 49 15.09 -6.00 -3.55
N ALA A 50 16.24 -5.95 -4.23
CA ALA A 50 16.38 -5.25 -5.50
C ALA A 50 15.46 -5.82 -6.60
N GLN A 51 15.30 -7.14 -6.67
CA GLN A 51 14.37 -7.80 -7.61
C GLN A 51 12.91 -7.46 -7.30
N ALA A 52 12.54 -7.44 -6.01
CA ALA A 52 11.19 -7.07 -5.58
C ALA A 52 10.89 -5.61 -5.91
N GLU A 53 11.82 -4.70 -5.63
CA GLU A 53 11.73 -3.28 -5.98
C GLU A 53 11.59 -3.09 -7.51
N GLU A 54 12.36 -3.82 -8.31
CA GLU A 54 12.26 -3.77 -9.77
C GLU A 54 10.91 -4.29 -10.28
N ALA A 55 10.44 -5.43 -9.78
CA ALA A 55 9.14 -6.00 -10.15
C ALA A 55 7.99 -5.05 -9.83
N GLU A 56 8.08 -4.38 -8.69
CA GLU A 56 7.12 -3.39 -8.24
C GLU A 56 7.14 -2.12 -9.10
N ALA A 57 8.34 -1.61 -9.44
CA ALA A 57 8.49 -0.50 -10.37
C ALA A 57 7.90 -0.84 -11.75
N GLN A 58 8.21 -2.03 -12.28
CA GLN A 58 7.63 -2.51 -13.54
C GLN A 58 6.10 -2.65 -13.47
N TRP A 59 5.55 -3.07 -12.32
CA TRP A 59 4.11 -3.10 -12.12
C TRP A 59 3.54 -1.69 -12.19
N LEU A 60 4.09 -0.72 -11.46
CA LEU A 60 3.63 0.68 -11.51
C LEU A 60 3.74 1.28 -12.92
N GLU A 61 4.81 1.00 -13.66
CA GLU A 61 5.01 1.50 -15.03
C GLU A 61 3.91 1.06 -16.00
N ARG A 62 3.43 -0.19 -15.88
CA ARG A 62 2.39 -0.77 -16.75
C ARG A 62 0.98 -0.24 -16.45
N HIS A 63 0.77 0.41 -15.32
CA HIS A 63 -0.54 0.91 -14.90
C HIS A 63 -0.61 2.44 -15.00
N SER A 64 -1.83 2.95 -15.17
CA SER A 64 -2.13 4.37 -15.04
C SER A 64 -2.92 4.64 -13.77
N HIS A 65 -2.79 5.84 -13.20
CA HIS A 65 -3.61 6.22 -12.05
C HIS A 65 -5.12 6.22 -12.40
N ASN A 66 -5.49 6.50 -13.66
CA ASN A 66 -6.88 6.39 -14.13
C ASN A 66 -7.41 4.95 -14.06
N GLN A 67 -6.58 3.98 -14.46
CA GLN A 67 -6.90 2.56 -14.42
C GLN A 67 -7.22 2.13 -12.99
N PHE A 68 -6.45 2.55 -11.97
CA PHE A 68 -6.75 2.22 -10.58
C PHE A 68 -8.10 2.73 -10.10
N PHE A 69 -8.51 3.95 -10.50
CA PHE A 69 -9.84 4.45 -10.17
C PHE A 69 -10.97 3.63 -10.83
N ARG A 70 -10.75 3.17 -12.07
CA ARG A 70 -11.71 2.32 -12.78
C ARG A 70 -11.84 0.96 -12.10
N GLU A 71 -10.71 0.28 -11.87
CA GLU A 71 -10.66 -1.03 -11.21
C GLU A 71 -11.27 -0.97 -9.82
N PHE A 72 -10.95 0.06 -9.03
CA PHE A 72 -11.59 0.30 -7.75
C PHE A 72 -13.11 0.37 -7.86
N SER A 73 -13.64 1.10 -8.85
CA SER A 73 -15.09 1.27 -9.02
C SER A 73 -15.76 -0.06 -9.41
N GLU A 74 -15.12 -0.85 -10.27
CA GLU A 74 -15.58 -2.18 -10.70
C GLU A 74 -15.57 -3.20 -9.55
N GLU A 75 -14.48 -3.24 -8.79
CA GLU A 75 -14.33 -4.12 -7.61
C GLU A 75 -15.28 -3.72 -6.48
N LEU A 76 -15.49 -2.42 -6.25
CA LEU A 76 -16.43 -1.95 -5.24
C LEU A 76 -17.88 -2.30 -5.59
N ALA A 77 -18.25 -2.21 -6.88
CA ALA A 77 -19.54 -2.68 -7.37
C ALA A 77 -19.70 -4.19 -7.20
N THR A 78 -18.65 -4.96 -7.50
CA THR A 78 -18.60 -6.41 -7.32
C THR A 78 -18.78 -6.79 -5.85
N ALA A 79 -18.03 -6.15 -4.94
CA ALA A 79 -18.18 -6.32 -3.50
C ALA A 79 -19.60 -5.99 -3.02
N SER A 80 -20.20 -4.91 -3.54
CA SER A 80 -21.57 -4.55 -3.21
C SER A 80 -22.61 -5.59 -3.67
N SER A 81 -22.34 -6.33 -4.75
CA SER A 81 -23.24 -7.36 -5.26
C SER A 81 -23.35 -8.56 -4.30
N LEU A 82 -22.28 -8.84 -3.54
CA LEU A 82 -22.24 -9.93 -2.56
C LEU A 82 -23.20 -9.74 -1.39
N LEU A 83 -23.70 -8.52 -1.17
CA LEU A 83 -24.75 -8.23 -0.17
C LEU A 83 -26.10 -8.86 -0.54
N GLY A 84 -26.28 -9.30 -1.78
CA GLY A 84 -27.49 -10.00 -2.23
C GLY A 84 -27.45 -11.52 -2.08
N LEU A 85 -26.36 -12.09 -1.55
CA LEU A 85 -26.23 -13.54 -1.37
C LEU A 85 -27.22 -14.04 -0.31
N GLU A 86 -27.96 -15.09 -0.66
CA GLU A 86 -28.85 -15.77 0.28
C GLU A 86 -28.08 -16.73 1.20
N GLY A 87 -28.53 -16.85 2.44
CA GLY A 87 -27.93 -17.74 3.42
C GLY A 87 -28.64 -17.66 4.77
N GLY A 88 -28.18 -18.48 5.72
CA GLY A 88 -28.64 -18.39 7.10
C GLY A 88 -28.25 -17.06 7.76
N PRO A 89 -28.92 -16.63 8.86
CA PRO A 89 -28.67 -15.33 9.49
C PRO A 89 -27.20 -15.06 9.84
N SER A 90 -26.48 -16.07 10.32
CA SER A 90 -25.05 -15.97 10.65
C SER A 90 -24.16 -15.78 9.42
N GLN A 91 -24.49 -16.44 8.31
CA GLN A 91 -23.76 -16.32 7.03
C GLN A 91 -23.98 -14.94 6.42
N VAL A 92 -25.22 -14.44 6.44
CA VAL A 92 -25.57 -13.10 5.97
C VAL A 92 -24.84 -12.03 6.79
N SER A 93 -24.87 -12.14 8.13
CA SER A 93 -24.12 -11.23 9.02
C SER A 93 -22.62 -11.26 8.76
N MET A 94 -22.05 -12.45 8.51
CA MET A 94 -20.64 -12.60 8.14
C MET A 94 -20.33 -11.91 6.80
N ALA A 95 -21.17 -12.14 5.79
CA ALA A 95 -21.01 -11.54 4.47
C ALA A 95 -21.02 -10.01 4.53
N HIS A 96 -21.95 -9.41 5.30
CA HIS A 96 -22.00 -7.96 5.49
C HIS A 96 -20.70 -7.40 6.08
N LYS A 97 -20.15 -8.07 7.11
CA LYS A 97 -18.88 -7.69 7.74
C LYS A 97 -17.70 -7.81 6.78
N LEU A 98 -17.64 -8.89 6.00
CA LEU A 98 -16.59 -9.11 5.01
C LEU A 98 -16.64 -8.08 3.89
N VAL A 99 -17.82 -7.80 3.33
CA VAL A 99 -18.01 -6.76 2.30
C VAL A 99 -17.63 -5.38 2.83
N TYR A 100 -18.07 -5.04 4.05
CA TYR A 100 -17.72 -3.76 4.68
C TYR A 100 -16.21 -3.61 4.85
N ALA A 101 -15.54 -4.64 5.40
CA ALA A 101 -14.09 -4.62 5.59
C ALA A 101 -13.34 -4.53 4.25
N HIS A 102 -13.80 -5.27 3.24
CA HIS A 102 -13.20 -5.29 1.92
C HIS A 102 -13.37 -3.95 1.19
N ALA A 103 -14.51 -3.26 1.32
CA ALA A 103 -14.69 -1.93 0.74
C ALA A 103 -13.63 -0.92 1.25
N VAL A 104 -13.27 -0.99 2.53
CA VAL A 104 -12.17 -0.18 3.10
C VAL A 104 -10.81 -0.62 2.57
N THR A 105 -10.57 -1.93 2.42
CA THR A 105 -9.35 -2.44 1.79
C THR A 105 -9.21 -1.94 0.36
N LEU A 106 -10.29 -1.92 -0.43
CA LEU A 106 -10.28 -1.37 -1.79
C LEU A 106 -9.92 0.12 -1.80
N LEU A 107 -10.44 0.91 -0.85
CA LEU A 107 -10.08 2.32 -0.71
C LEU A 107 -8.60 2.51 -0.36
N GLU A 108 -8.09 1.73 0.60
CA GLU A 108 -6.68 1.74 1.00
C GLU A 108 -5.77 1.38 -0.18
N THR A 109 -6.09 0.31 -0.92
CA THR A 109 -5.36 -0.08 -2.13
C THR A 109 -5.42 1.01 -3.19
N LEU A 110 -6.58 1.62 -3.43
CA LEU A 110 -6.71 2.71 -4.41
C LEU A 110 -5.77 3.87 -4.09
N ILE A 111 -5.84 4.39 -2.86
CA ILE A 111 -5.03 5.55 -2.46
C ILE A 111 -3.54 5.21 -2.56
N ASN A 112 -3.14 4.05 -2.04
CA ASN A 112 -1.75 3.61 -2.08
C ASN A 112 -1.23 3.50 -3.53
N SER A 113 -1.97 2.81 -4.40
CA SER A 113 -1.59 2.61 -5.81
C SER A 113 -1.53 3.92 -6.58
N VAL A 114 -2.50 4.82 -6.38
CA VAL A 114 -2.51 6.13 -7.04
C VAL A 114 -1.35 7.00 -6.57
N VAL A 115 -1.10 7.08 -5.27
CA VAL A 115 0.02 7.86 -4.71
C VAL A 115 1.35 7.35 -5.23
N ARG A 116 1.59 6.04 -5.16
CA ARG A 116 2.85 5.42 -5.60
C ARG A 116 3.06 5.57 -7.10
N LYS A 117 1.99 5.46 -7.90
CA LYS A 117 2.07 5.73 -9.33
C LYS A 117 2.39 7.19 -9.65
N LEU A 118 1.81 8.13 -8.92
CA LEU A 118 2.09 9.56 -9.13
C LEU A 118 3.49 9.93 -8.67
N VAL A 119 4.05 9.26 -7.65
CA VAL A 119 5.46 9.40 -7.28
C VAL A 119 6.38 8.98 -8.43
N THR A 120 6.06 7.89 -9.13
CA THR A 120 6.91 7.39 -10.23
C THR A 120 6.69 8.10 -11.56
N SER A 121 5.51 8.71 -11.80
CA SER A 121 5.24 9.44 -13.04
C SER A 121 5.44 10.95 -12.95
N GLU A 122 5.25 11.56 -11.78
CA GLU A 122 5.28 13.02 -11.59
C GLU A 122 6.40 13.44 -10.63
N GLN A 123 7.58 13.74 -11.19
CA GLN A 123 8.75 14.14 -10.40
C GLN A 123 8.47 15.32 -9.46
N SER A 124 7.66 16.28 -9.90
CA SER A 124 7.22 17.44 -9.10
C SER A 124 6.47 17.01 -7.82
N LEU A 125 5.57 16.03 -7.92
CA LEU A 125 4.78 15.52 -6.79
C LEU A 125 5.66 14.69 -5.84
N MET A 126 6.56 13.87 -6.39
CA MET A 126 7.55 13.16 -5.58
C MET A 126 8.39 14.14 -4.75
N MET A 127 8.90 15.21 -5.36
CA MET A 127 9.71 16.21 -4.67
C MET A 127 8.91 16.99 -3.62
N LYS A 128 7.64 17.32 -3.90
CA LYS A 128 6.73 17.93 -2.91
C LYS A 128 6.53 17.02 -1.71
N LEU A 129 6.28 15.72 -1.94
CA LEU A 129 6.11 14.73 -0.87
C LEU A 129 7.38 14.60 -0.02
N ALA A 130 8.54 14.46 -0.66
CA ALA A 130 9.84 14.34 0.01
C ALA A 130 10.14 15.57 0.89
N ALA A 131 9.84 16.79 0.39
CA ALA A 131 10.13 18.03 1.10
C ALA A 131 9.16 18.35 2.23
N ARG A 132 7.91 17.85 2.17
CA ARG A 132 6.83 18.32 3.06
C ARG A 132 6.36 17.27 4.06
N HIS A 133 6.46 15.98 3.74
CA HIS A 133 5.98 14.92 4.62
C HIS A 133 6.94 14.68 5.79
N GLU A 134 6.43 14.54 7.01
CA GLU A 134 7.23 14.46 8.23
C GLU A 134 8.21 13.28 8.29
N SER A 135 7.83 12.14 7.69
CA SER A 135 8.67 10.94 7.61
C SER A 135 9.79 11.02 6.57
N LEU A 136 9.78 12.06 5.73
CA LEU A 136 10.71 12.23 4.59
C LEU A 136 11.55 13.50 4.70
N ASN A 137 10.98 14.62 5.12
CA ASN A 137 11.61 15.95 5.06
C ASN A 137 12.86 16.12 5.95
N LYS A 138 13.08 15.19 6.88
CA LYS A 138 14.27 15.16 7.76
C LYS A 138 15.35 14.19 7.28
N ARG A 139 15.09 13.40 6.22
CA ARG A 139 16.07 12.45 5.69
C ARG A 139 17.15 13.20 4.90
N THR A 140 18.40 12.76 5.03
CA THR A 140 19.56 13.36 4.36
C THR A 140 20.21 12.35 3.43
N LEU A 141 20.65 12.82 2.26
CA LEU A 141 21.40 12.02 1.28
C LEU A 141 22.71 12.73 0.96
N THR A 142 23.79 11.96 0.87
CA THR A 142 25.11 12.44 0.43
C THR A 142 25.18 12.49 -1.10
N LEU A 143 26.07 13.32 -1.64
CA LEU A 143 26.32 13.36 -3.09
C LEU A 143 26.80 12.02 -3.65
N LYS A 144 27.53 11.24 -2.82
CA LYS A 144 27.99 9.90 -3.20
C LYS A 144 26.80 8.96 -3.41
N GLU A 145 25.85 8.92 -2.48
CA GLU A 145 24.65 8.08 -2.61
C GLU A 145 23.81 8.45 -3.84
N ILE A 146 23.68 9.75 -4.13
CA ILE A 146 22.97 10.23 -5.31
C ILE A 146 23.70 9.82 -6.60
N ALA A 147 25.04 9.87 -6.62
CA ALA A 147 25.85 9.48 -7.76
C ALA A 147 25.83 7.95 -8.00
N GLU A 148 25.79 7.14 -6.94
CA GLU A 148 25.76 5.68 -7.02
C GLU A 148 24.35 5.13 -7.30
N LYS A 149 23.29 5.85 -6.90
CA LYS A 149 21.90 5.42 -7.01
C LYS A 149 21.03 6.53 -7.65
N PRO A 150 20.92 6.59 -8.99
CA PRO A 150 20.22 7.66 -9.70
C PRO A 150 18.74 7.86 -9.31
N LYS A 151 18.08 6.84 -8.76
CA LYS A 151 16.69 6.86 -8.27
C LYS A 151 16.55 6.85 -6.74
N VAL A 152 17.61 7.15 -6.00
CA VAL A 152 17.63 7.02 -4.53
C VAL A 152 16.49 7.74 -3.81
N VAL A 153 16.07 8.91 -4.32
CA VAL A 153 14.93 9.66 -3.74
C VAL A 153 13.61 8.95 -4.00
N GLU A 154 13.38 8.46 -5.23
CA GLU A 154 12.18 7.71 -5.60
C GLU A 154 12.05 6.44 -4.76
N THR A 155 13.12 5.64 -4.68
CA THR A 155 13.17 4.42 -3.86
C THR A 155 12.87 4.73 -2.39
N LEU A 156 13.49 5.77 -1.83
CA LEU A 156 13.27 6.16 -0.44
C LEU A 156 11.81 6.56 -0.17
N VAL A 157 11.21 7.33 -1.08
CA VAL A 157 9.81 7.74 -0.98
C VAL A 157 8.88 6.54 -1.09
N LEU A 158 9.11 5.64 -2.06
CA LEU A 158 8.30 4.43 -2.24
C LEU A 158 8.38 3.48 -1.05
N ASN A 159 9.56 3.33 -0.44
CA ASN A 159 9.77 2.48 0.74
C ASN A 159 9.07 3.08 1.97
N VAL A 160 9.08 4.40 2.13
CA VAL A 160 8.29 5.04 3.20
C VAL A 160 6.78 4.87 2.97
N LEU A 161 6.32 4.91 1.72
CA LEU A 161 4.91 4.72 1.39
C LEU A 161 4.45 3.26 1.58
N SER A 162 5.31 2.27 1.33
CA SER A 162 4.95 0.85 1.49
C SER A 162 4.73 0.46 2.96
N GLU A 163 5.36 1.18 3.89
CA GLU A 163 5.17 1.01 5.34
C GLU A 163 3.91 1.70 5.88
N MET A 164 3.25 2.55 5.08
CA MET A 164 2.09 3.33 5.50
C MET A 164 0.77 2.57 5.34
N SER A 165 -0.08 2.66 6.36
CA SER A 165 -1.45 2.14 6.33
C SER A 165 -2.45 3.24 5.95
N PHE A 166 -3.09 3.11 4.78
CA PHE A 166 -4.06 4.09 4.28
C PHE A 166 -5.48 3.87 4.79
N HIS A 167 -5.75 2.84 5.59
CA HIS A 167 -6.98 2.83 6.42
C HIS A 167 -6.92 3.81 7.59
N ASN A 168 -5.77 4.44 7.87
CA ASN A 168 -5.65 5.56 8.82
C ASN A 168 -5.82 6.91 8.09
N VAL A 169 -6.87 7.66 8.45
CA VAL A 169 -7.17 8.96 7.82
C VAL A 169 -6.11 10.03 8.06
N ALA A 170 -5.33 9.95 9.14
CA ALA A 170 -4.22 10.87 9.36
C ALA A 170 -3.11 10.64 8.32
N THR A 171 -2.83 9.38 7.99
CA THR A 171 -1.92 9.00 6.90
C THR A 171 -2.44 9.51 5.56
N ILE A 172 -3.72 9.27 5.24
CA ILE A 172 -4.34 9.78 4.00
C ILE A 172 -4.13 11.30 3.90
N LYS A 173 -4.47 12.03 4.96
CA LYS A 173 -4.34 13.49 5.00
C LYS A 173 -2.89 13.95 4.82
N GLY A 174 -1.97 13.38 5.59
CA GLY A 174 -0.56 13.79 5.60
C GLY A 174 0.09 13.62 4.23
N VAL A 175 -0.15 12.48 3.57
CA VAL A 175 0.38 12.18 2.24
C VAL A 175 -0.25 13.08 1.18
N LEU A 176 -1.59 13.17 1.13
CA LEU A 176 -2.28 13.95 0.11
C LEU A 176 -2.00 15.46 0.24
N ASP A 177 -1.98 16.01 1.46
CA ASP A 177 -1.66 17.42 1.67
C ASP A 177 -0.21 17.74 1.27
N ALA A 178 0.74 16.84 1.58
CA ALA A 178 2.14 17.03 1.20
C ALA A 178 2.31 17.09 -0.33
N MET A 179 1.64 16.19 -1.07
CA MET A 179 1.69 16.13 -2.52
C MET A 179 0.95 17.28 -3.21
N PHE A 180 -0.28 17.55 -2.79
CA PHE A 180 -1.23 18.37 -3.57
C PHE A 180 -1.56 19.73 -2.93
N GLY A 181 -1.25 19.95 -1.65
CA GLY A 181 -1.40 21.25 -0.98
C GLY A 181 -2.83 21.80 -1.04
N GLU A 182 -3.01 23.02 -1.55
CA GLU A 182 -4.32 23.71 -1.59
C GLU A 182 -5.42 22.90 -2.31
N HIS A 183 -5.08 22.01 -3.24
CA HIS A 183 -6.06 21.14 -3.91
C HIS A 183 -6.77 20.17 -2.96
N MET A 184 -6.15 19.85 -1.82
CA MET A 184 -6.73 18.97 -0.78
C MET A 184 -7.41 19.75 0.34
N LYS A 185 -7.46 21.08 0.24
CA LYS A 185 -8.18 21.92 1.19
C LYS A 185 -9.67 21.58 1.18
N GLY A 186 -10.22 21.39 2.39
CA GLY A 186 -11.61 20.99 2.57
C GLY A 186 -11.90 19.56 2.12
N LEU A 187 -10.90 18.68 1.99
CA LEU A 187 -11.14 17.25 1.81
C LEU A 187 -11.79 16.68 3.08
N GLU A 188 -13.05 16.24 2.98
CA GLU A 188 -13.83 15.76 4.11
C GLU A 188 -13.49 14.31 4.47
N LEU A 189 -12.70 14.12 5.54
CA LEU A 189 -12.27 12.80 6.02
C LEU A 189 -13.12 12.24 7.16
N GLY A 190 -14.04 13.02 7.74
CA GLY A 190 -14.77 12.63 8.94
C GLY A 190 -15.63 11.38 8.77
N HIS A 191 -16.28 11.23 7.61
CA HIS A 191 -17.07 10.04 7.31
C HIS A 191 -16.19 8.81 7.06
N ILE A 192 -15.09 8.97 6.34
CA ILE A 192 -14.10 7.91 6.11
C ILE A 192 -13.47 7.44 7.43
N ALA A 193 -13.16 8.37 8.34
CA ALA A 193 -12.61 8.05 9.66
C ALA A 193 -13.54 7.13 10.47
N ARG A 194 -14.84 7.43 10.47
CA ARG A 194 -15.85 6.58 11.13
C ARG A 194 -15.94 5.20 10.48
N ILE A 195 -15.85 5.15 9.15
CA ILE A 195 -15.91 3.90 8.41
C ILE A 195 -14.69 3.01 8.72
N CYS A 196 -13.48 3.58 8.68
CA CYS A 196 -12.24 2.88 9.00
C CYS A 196 -12.20 2.42 10.46
N LYS A 197 -12.71 3.23 11.41
CA LYS A 197 -12.83 2.82 12.82
C LYS A 197 -13.71 1.58 12.98
N LYS A 198 -14.89 1.58 12.34
CA LYS A 198 -15.78 0.40 12.37
C LYS A 198 -15.13 -0.82 11.71
N ARG A 199 -14.39 -0.64 10.62
CA ARG A 199 -13.61 -1.72 10.00
C ARG A 199 -12.54 -2.28 10.93
N HIS A 200 -11.86 -1.44 11.70
CA HIS A 200 -10.87 -1.88 12.68
C HIS A 200 -11.50 -2.83 13.72
N ASP A 201 -12.68 -2.49 14.23
CA ASP A 201 -13.46 -3.35 15.14
C ASP A 201 -13.90 -4.67 14.45
N ILE A 202 -14.34 -4.61 13.20
CA ILE A 202 -14.71 -5.80 12.42
C ILE A 202 -13.52 -6.77 12.29
N VAL A 203 -12.34 -6.27 11.93
CA VAL A 203 -11.17 -7.09 11.62
C VAL A 203 -10.45 -7.57 12.89
N HIS A 204 -10.23 -6.69 13.86
CA HIS A 204 -9.38 -7.00 15.03
C HIS A 204 -10.16 -7.46 16.25
N ARG A 205 -11.47 -7.25 16.29
CA ARG A 205 -12.35 -7.68 17.39
C ARG A 205 -13.51 -8.55 16.89
N ASN A 206 -13.38 -9.13 15.69
CA ASN A 206 -14.35 -10.02 15.06
C ASN A 206 -15.80 -9.45 15.01
N GLY A 207 -15.90 -8.13 14.77
CA GLY A 207 -17.19 -7.43 14.73
C GLY A 207 -17.72 -7.07 16.11
N ARG A 208 -16.84 -6.82 17.09
CA ARG A 208 -17.21 -6.27 18.39
C ARG A 208 -16.50 -4.94 18.65
N THR A 209 -17.14 -4.04 19.38
CA THR A 209 -16.50 -2.79 19.83
C THR A 209 -15.46 -3.06 20.93
N ILE A 210 -14.76 -2.01 21.39
CA ILE A 210 -13.83 -2.15 22.53
C ILE A 210 -14.58 -2.42 23.85
N GLU A 211 -15.87 -2.07 23.91
CA GLU A 211 -16.80 -2.39 25.00
C GLU A 211 -17.45 -3.78 24.85
N ASP A 212 -16.97 -4.62 23.92
CA ASP A 212 -17.46 -5.98 23.63
C ASP A 212 -18.89 -6.06 23.05
N GLU A 213 -19.45 -4.93 22.60
CA GLU A 213 -20.76 -4.88 21.96
C GLU A 213 -20.71 -5.39 20.51
N LEU A 214 -21.70 -6.20 20.12
CA LEU A 214 -21.76 -6.75 18.76
C LEU A 214 -22.11 -5.65 17.74
N ILE A 215 -21.30 -5.55 16.69
CA ILE A 215 -21.58 -4.70 15.53
C ILE A 215 -22.50 -5.47 14.59
N GLU A 216 -23.78 -5.11 14.63
CA GLU A 216 -24.74 -5.54 13.62
C GLU A 216 -24.67 -4.60 12.41
N LEU A 217 -24.63 -5.20 11.22
CA LEU A 217 -24.63 -4.48 9.95
C LEU A 217 -25.82 -4.93 9.13
N SER A 218 -26.68 -3.98 8.79
CA SER A 218 -27.74 -4.16 7.80
C SER A 218 -27.21 -3.87 6.38
N ILE A 219 -27.89 -4.40 5.36
CA ILE A 219 -27.56 -4.10 3.95
C ILE A 219 -27.53 -2.58 3.69
N PRO A 220 -28.52 -1.78 4.14
CA PRO A 220 -28.48 -0.33 3.96
C PRO A 220 -27.24 0.32 4.57
N GLU A 221 -26.81 -0.08 5.77
CA GLU A 221 -25.62 0.48 6.41
C GLU A 221 -24.33 0.17 5.62
N VAL A 222 -24.19 -1.06 5.12
CA VAL A 222 -23.02 -1.40 4.28
C VAL A 222 -23.06 -0.63 2.97
N ARG A 223 -24.24 -0.48 2.35
CA ARG A 223 -24.39 0.32 1.11
C ARG A 223 -24.08 1.79 1.32
N ILE A 224 -24.46 2.38 2.47
CA ILE A 224 -24.10 3.76 2.81
C ILE A 224 -22.58 3.90 2.94
N ALA A 225 -21.90 2.96 3.59
CA ALA A 225 -20.45 2.98 3.70
C ALA A 225 -19.77 2.87 2.32
N ILE A 226 -20.24 1.96 1.46
CA ILE A 226 -19.76 1.81 0.08
C ILE A 226 -19.98 3.10 -0.72
N SER A 227 -21.16 3.70 -0.67
CA SER A 227 -21.45 4.97 -1.37
C SER A 227 -20.52 6.08 -0.88
N THR A 228 -20.33 6.20 0.44
CA THR A 228 -19.46 7.21 1.03
C THR A 228 -18.00 7.03 0.57
N ILE A 229 -17.53 5.79 0.50
CA ILE A 229 -16.19 5.45 0.00
C ILE A 229 -16.07 5.81 -1.50
N ASN A 230 -17.09 5.50 -2.29
CA ASN A 230 -17.12 5.81 -3.72
C ASN A 230 -17.13 7.32 -3.98
N ASP A 231 -17.95 8.06 -3.25
CA ASP A 231 -18.07 9.52 -3.36
C ASP A 231 -16.75 10.21 -2.97
N PHE A 232 -16.10 9.72 -1.91
CA PHE A 232 -14.77 10.18 -1.52
C PHE A 232 -13.73 9.91 -2.61
N ALA A 233 -13.72 8.71 -3.19
CA ALA A 233 -12.79 8.37 -4.28
C ALA A 233 -13.03 9.24 -5.53
N ALA A 234 -14.29 9.56 -5.85
CA ALA A 234 -14.62 10.46 -6.94
C ALA A 234 -14.16 11.91 -6.68
N ASP A 235 -14.34 12.43 -5.47
CA ASP A 235 -13.84 13.75 -5.08
C ASP A 235 -12.30 13.80 -5.13
N LEU A 236 -11.64 12.76 -4.61
CA LEU A 236 -10.20 12.61 -4.66
C LEU A 236 -9.67 12.59 -6.10
N LYS A 237 -10.30 11.80 -6.99
CA LYS A 237 -9.95 11.76 -8.41
C LYS A 237 -10.02 13.14 -9.05
N ARG A 238 -11.12 13.86 -8.82
CA ARG A 238 -11.33 15.21 -9.36
C ARG A 238 -10.22 16.17 -8.92
N ARG A 239 -9.90 16.21 -7.62
CA ARG A 239 -8.85 17.06 -7.05
C ARG A 239 -7.46 16.74 -7.58
N ILE A 240 -7.15 15.44 -7.75
CA ILE A 240 -5.89 15.01 -8.34
C ILE A 240 -5.80 15.50 -9.79
N TYR A 241 -6.88 15.40 -10.56
CA TYR A 241 -6.87 15.76 -11.98
C TYR A 241 -6.76 17.28 -12.17
N GLU A 242 -7.44 18.06 -11.32
CA GLU A 242 -7.26 19.51 -11.23
C GLU A 242 -5.78 19.85 -10.95
N ALA A 243 -5.16 19.20 -9.96
CA ALA A 243 -3.78 19.45 -9.58
C ALA A 243 -2.74 19.04 -10.64
N LEU A 244 -3.04 18.05 -11.48
CA LEU A 244 -2.17 17.61 -12.58
C LEU A 244 -2.30 18.55 -13.78
N ALA A 245 -3.51 18.97 -14.13
CA ALA A 245 -3.75 19.88 -15.26
C ALA A 245 -3.07 21.25 -15.05
N GLU A 246 -3.06 21.78 -13.82
CA GLU A 246 -2.36 23.04 -13.52
C GLU A 246 -0.84 22.94 -13.68
N GLN A 247 -0.25 21.78 -13.38
CA GLN A 247 1.20 21.57 -13.51
C GLN A 247 1.67 21.52 -14.97
N GLU A 248 0.83 21.01 -15.87
CA GLU A 248 1.10 21.05 -17.31
C GLU A 248 1.08 22.48 -17.87
N HIS A 249 0.33 23.39 -17.24
CA HIS A 249 0.25 24.80 -17.64
C HIS A 249 1.41 25.66 -17.11
N ASP A 250 1.91 25.39 -15.90
CA ASP A 250 3.03 26.12 -15.29
C ASP A 250 4.43 25.68 -15.80
N GLY A 251 4.47 24.61 -16.61
CA GLY A 251 5.70 24.03 -17.18
C GLY A 251 6.16 24.63 -18.53
N PHE A 252 5.53 25.70 -19.02
CA PHE A 252 5.87 26.41 -20.27
C PHE A 252 6.45 27.81 -20.03
#